data_AF-A0A8B5XG59-F1
#
_entry.id   AF-A0A8B5XG59-F1
#
_cell.length_a   1.000
_cell.length_b   1.000
_cell.length_c   1.000
_cell.angle_alpha   90.00
_cell.angle_beta   90.00
_cell.angle_gamma   90.00
#
_symmetry.space_group_name_H-M   'P 1'
#
loop_
_entity.id
_entity.type
_entity.pdbx_description
1 polymer ?
#
loop_
_entity_poly.entity_id
_entity_poly.type
_entity_poly.pdbx_seq_one_letter_code
_entity_poly.pdbx_strand_id
1 'polypeptide(L)'
;MERSDSQGNPVRLVTPAMRRMLLIASVLVFIAGFQVFVLTEHTDRYFAWTIGFPLTAVFLGAGYWAAGVLEFLASRERVWANARPAVPAVWIFTTLTAIATLLHLDAFRTESFWAWAWFGVYFYVPVALGVILILQLRVPGGDPPQSEPIPAWLRGVLAVQVVLMLPLGVGLFIAPASFEGAWPWDLTPLLARAVGAWLIGWSTVKIQILWENDWRRCRNLFLSTMIWTLLIFVAFARYGDAVEWGAHLWGFLLVVLSVFAVGLYGVLAGWYGLGRVAAPVPSDD
;
A
#
# COMPACT_ATOMS: atom_id res chain seq x y z
N MET A 1 -15.53 -22.09 20.71
CA MET A 1 -15.88 -22.55 19.35
C MET A 1 -14.65 -22.36 18.48
N GLU A 2 -13.80 -23.39 18.38
CA GLU A 2 -12.73 -23.45 17.38
C GLU A 2 -13.38 -23.40 15.99
N ARG A 3 -12.95 -22.44 15.15
CA ARG A 3 -13.38 -22.39 13.76
C ARG A 3 -12.51 -23.34 12.97
N SER A 4 -13.08 -24.49 12.63
CA SER A 4 -12.53 -25.44 11.69
C SER A 4 -12.81 -25.02 10.24
N ASP A 5 -11.95 -25.43 9.31
CA ASP A 5 -12.27 -25.41 7.88
C ASP A 5 -13.30 -26.50 7.52
N SER A 6 -13.66 -26.61 6.24
CA SER A 6 -14.62 -27.62 5.75
C SER A 6 -14.18 -29.07 5.98
N GLN A 7 -12.95 -29.31 6.44
CA GLN A 7 -12.38 -30.62 6.76
C GLN A 7 -12.10 -30.83 8.25
N GLY A 8 -12.47 -29.87 9.12
CA GLY A 8 -12.26 -30.00 10.57
C GLY A 8 -10.90 -29.49 11.05
N ASN A 9 -10.02 -29.00 10.18
CA ASN A 9 -8.68 -28.52 10.57
C ASN A 9 -8.74 -27.11 11.15
N PRO A 10 -7.94 -26.80 12.19
CA PRO A 10 -7.90 -25.48 12.78
C PRO A 10 -7.39 -24.44 11.77
N VAL A 11 -8.13 -23.34 11.62
CA VAL A 11 -7.73 -22.22 10.77
C VAL A 11 -6.70 -21.35 11.48
N ARG A 12 -5.63 -20.95 10.78
CA ARG A 12 -4.61 -20.06 11.36
C ARG A 12 -5.20 -18.68 11.64
N LEU A 13 -5.14 -18.26 12.91
CA LEU A 13 -5.61 -16.95 13.35
C LEU A 13 -4.49 -15.90 13.32
N VAL A 14 -4.89 -14.64 13.16
CA VAL A 14 -3.97 -13.50 13.32
C VAL A 14 -3.63 -13.34 14.80
N THR A 15 -2.34 -13.33 15.12
CA THR A 15 -1.84 -13.13 16.48
C THR A 15 -2.16 -11.72 16.99
N PRO A 16 -2.34 -11.55 18.32
CA PRO A 16 -2.51 -10.21 18.90
C PRO A 16 -1.35 -9.25 18.58
N ALA A 17 -0.12 -9.77 18.52
CA ALA A 17 1.07 -8.99 18.17
C ALA A 17 0.97 -8.42 16.74
N MET A 18 0.64 -9.26 15.74
CA MET A 18 0.43 -8.82 14.36
C MET A 18 -0.68 -7.78 14.25
N ARG A 19 -1.81 -8.00 14.96
CA ARG A 19 -2.93 -7.04 14.95
C ARG A 19 -2.55 -5.68 15.52
N ARG A 20 -1.82 -5.67 16.64
CA ARG A 20 -1.32 -4.44 17.26
C ARG A 20 -0.31 -3.73 16.37
N MET A 21 0.61 -4.48 15.79
CA MET A 21 1.62 -3.94 14.86
C MET A 21 0.96 -3.23 13.68
N LEU A 22 0.00 -3.87 13.01
CA LEU A 22 -0.74 -3.27 11.89
C LEU A 22 -1.58 -2.07 12.32
N LEU A 23 -2.18 -2.10 13.52
CA LEU A 23 -2.91 -0.94 14.03
C LEU A 23 -2.00 0.25 14.34
N ILE A 24 -0.83 0.00 14.95
CA ILE A 24 0.16 1.03 15.25
C ILE A 24 0.72 1.62 13.95
N ALA A 25 1.08 0.77 13.00
CA ALA A 25 1.52 1.19 11.66
C ALA A 25 0.48 2.10 11.02
N SER A 26 -0.80 1.71 11.06
CA SER A 26 -1.91 2.49 10.50
C SER A 26 -2.00 3.90 11.08
N VAL A 27 -1.83 4.04 12.40
CA VAL A 27 -1.82 5.35 13.07
C VAL A 27 -0.59 6.17 12.66
N LEU A 28 0.59 5.55 12.62
CA LEU A 28 1.84 6.22 12.24
C LEU A 28 1.78 6.76 10.81
N VAL A 29 1.32 5.94 9.85
CA VAL A 29 1.17 6.38 8.46
C VAL A 29 0.02 7.38 8.32
N PHE A 30 -1.03 7.32 9.15
CA PHE A 30 -2.05 8.36 9.15
C PHE A 30 -1.48 9.72 9.55
N ILE A 31 -0.64 9.77 10.59
CA ILE A 31 0.08 10.98 11.02
C ILE A 31 1.01 11.48 9.90
N ALA A 32 1.82 10.58 9.32
CA ALA A 32 2.72 10.94 8.21
C ALA A 32 1.93 11.49 7.00
N GLY A 33 0.83 10.82 6.63
CA GLY A 33 -0.06 11.27 5.58
C GLY A 33 -0.68 12.63 5.88
N PHE A 34 -1.06 12.92 7.12
CA PHE A 34 -1.55 14.25 7.50
C PHE A 34 -0.47 15.32 7.31
N GLN A 35 0.77 15.05 7.71
CA GLN A 35 1.91 15.96 7.57
C GLN A 35 2.19 16.34 6.11
N VAL A 36 2.13 15.38 5.17
CA VAL A 36 2.50 15.66 3.77
C VAL A 36 1.29 15.90 2.85
N PHE A 37 0.10 15.42 3.20
CA PHE A 37 -1.12 15.63 2.42
C PHE A 37 -1.90 16.89 2.82
N VAL A 38 -1.98 17.20 4.12
CA VAL A 38 -2.72 18.36 4.62
C VAL A 38 -1.77 19.54 4.83
N LEU A 39 -0.63 19.31 5.49
CA LEU A 39 0.38 20.34 5.77
C LEU A 39 1.47 20.42 4.69
N THR A 40 1.08 20.22 3.42
CA THR A 40 1.97 20.09 2.26
C THR A 40 2.98 21.25 2.12
N GLU A 41 2.59 22.47 2.49
CA GLU A 41 3.43 23.68 2.41
C GLU A 41 4.28 23.94 3.66
N HIS A 42 4.22 23.03 4.65
CA HIS A 42 4.91 23.15 5.93
C HIS A 42 5.76 21.92 6.27
N THR A 43 6.24 21.20 5.25
CA THR A 43 7.10 20.01 5.44
C THR A 43 8.44 20.38 6.07
N ASP A 44 8.92 21.60 5.83
CA ASP A 44 10.07 22.22 6.49
C ASP A 44 9.89 22.37 8.01
N ARG A 45 8.66 22.30 8.54
CA ARG A 45 8.39 22.40 9.98
C ARG A 45 7.90 21.09 10.57
N TYR A 46 6.98 20.42 9.87
CA TYR A 46 6.23 19.28 10.41
C TYR A 46 6.63 17.92 9.84
N PHE A 47 7.66 17.86 8.99
CA PHE A 47 8.12 16.60 8.42
C PHE A 47 9.62 16.37 8.68
N ALA A 48 10.04 15.13 8.42
CA ALA A 48 11.38 14.64 8.75
C ALA A 48 12.48 15.24 7.84
N TRP A 49 12.12 15.61 6.62
CA TRP A 49 12.91 16.40 5.68
C TRP A 49 11.99 17.35 4.92
N THR A 50 12.57 18.33 4.23
CA THR A 50 11.81 19.30 3.45
C THR A 50 11.44 18.72 2.08
N ILE A 51 10.17 18.82 1.70
CA ILE A 51 9.69 18.48 0.36
C ILE A 51 9.36 19.78 -0.36
N GLY A 52 10.20 20.18 -1.31
CA GLY A 52 10.07 21.46 -2.01
C GLY A 52 8.92 21.51 -3.02
N PHE A 53 8.54 20.38 -3.62
CA PHE A 53 7.46 20.33 -4.63
C PHE A 53 6.16 19.79 -4.00
N PRO A 54 5.11 20.62 -3.82
CA PRO A 54 3.89 20.24 -3.11
C PRO A 54 3.21 18.98 -3.66
N LEU A 55 3.20 18.81 -4.99
CA LEU A 55 2.60 17.64 -5.61
C LEU A 55 3.29 16.33 -5.18
N THR A 56 4.60 16.33 -4.98
CA THR A 56 5.30 15.16 -4.44
C THR A 56 4.86 14.86 -3.00
N ALA A 57 4.69 15.88 -2.17
CA ALA A 57 4.25 15.70 -0.78
C ALA A 57 2.83 15.11 -0.72
N VAL A 58 1.86 15.62 -1.48
CA VAL A 58 0.51 15.02 -1.54
C VAL A 58 0.53 13.63 -2.19
N PHE A 59 1.41 13.36 -3.16
CA PHE A 59 1.56 12.01 -3.73
C PHE A 59 2.01 10.99 -2.68
N LEU A 60 3.02 11.33 -1.86
CA LEU A 60 3.46 10.48 -0.75
C LEU A 60 2.34 10.33 0.30
N GLY A 61 1.64 11.43 0.60
CA GLY A 61 0.51 11.45 1.53
C GLY A 61 -0.65 10.53 1.12
N ALA A 62 -0.96 10.50 -0.18
CA ALA A 62 -1.94 9.58 -0.74
C ALA A 62 -1.54 8.12 -0.49
N GLY A 63 -0.25 7.81 -0.67
CA GLY A 63 0.33 6.50 -0.35
C GLY A 63 0.13 6.14 1.13
N TYR A 64 0.52 7.04 2.03
CA TYR A 64 0.41 6.85 3.47
C TYR A 64 -1.02 6.58 3.94
N TRP A 65 -1.99 7.38 3.51
CA TRP A 65 -3.38 7.20 3.93
C TRP A 65 -4.00 5.92 3.36
N ALA A 66 -3.72 5.60 2.10
CA ALA A 66 -4.20 4.35 1.51
C ALA A 66 -3.58 3.12 2.19
N ALA A 67 -2.29 3.17 2.54
CA ALA A 67 -1.64 2.14 3.35
C ALA A 67 -2.24 2.07 4.76
N GLY A 68 -2.53 3.20 5.39
CA GLY A 68 -3.16 3.27 6.70
C GLY A 68 -4.53 2.59 6.74
N VAL A 69 -5.34 2.77 5.70
CA VAL A 69 -6.62 2.06 5.55
C VAL A 69 -6.40 0.55 5.40
N LEU A 70 -5.44 0.14 4.55
CA LEU A 70 -5.12 -1.28 4.36
C LEU A 70 -4.69 -1.95 5.67
N GLU A 71 -3.76 -1.33 6.39
CA GLU A 71 -3.23 -1.80 7.66
C GLU A 71 -4.32 -1.84 8.75
N PHE A 72 -5.17 -0.81 8.81
CA PHE A 72 -6.31 -0.78 9.73
C PHE A 72 -7.23 -1.97 9.49
N LEU A 73 -7.67 -2.18 8.25
CA LEU A 73 -8.57 -3.27 7.89
C LEU A 73 -7.94 -4.64 8.13
N ALA A 74 -6.67 -4.82 7.74
CA ALA A 74 -5.91 -6.05 8.01
C ALA A 74 -5.78 -6.33 9.52
N SER A 75 -5.67 -5.29 10.37
CA SER A 75 -5.65 -5.45 11.83
C SER A 75 -7.00 -5.94 12.41
N ARG A 76 -8.09 -5.74 11.68
CA ARG A 76 -9.44 -6.16 12.09
C ARG A 76 -9.74 -7.61 11.69
N GLU A 77 -9.01 -8.16 10.72
CA GLU A 77 -9.15 -9.54 10.30
C GLU A 77 -8.82 -10.51 11.44
N ARG A 78 -9.56 -11.63 11.47
CA ARG A 78 -9.36 -12.71 12.46
C ARG A 78 -8.54 -13.86 11.88
N VAL A 79 -8.72 -14.13 10.59
CA VAL A 79 -8.08 -15.23 9.87
C VAL A 79 -6.83 -14.72 9.17
N TRP A 80 -5.70 -15.42 9.35
CA TRP A 80 -4.41 -15.01 8.79
C TRP A 80 -4.45 -14.88 7.26
N ALA A 81 -5.12 -15.79 6.56
CA ALA A 81 -5.26 -15.74 5.10
C ALA A 81 -5.88 -14.43 4.56
N ASN A 82 -6.70 -13.72 5.34
CA ASN A 82 -7.29 -12.45 4.94
C ASN A 82 -6.39 -11.24 5.29
N ALA A 83 -5.59 -11.34 6.35
CA ALA A 83 -4.69 -10.27 6.79
C ALA A 83 -3.36 -10.29 6.04
N ARG A 84 -2.86 -11.49 5.73
CA ARG A 84 -1.53 -11.72 5.14
C ARG A 84 -1.24 -10.94 3.86
N PRO A 85 -2.19 -10.70 2.93
CA PRO A 85 -1.83 -10.10 1.64
C PRO A 85 -1.38 -8.64 1.79
N ALA A 86 -1.73 -7.97 2.90
CA ALA A 86 -1.24 -6.63 3.22
C ALA A 86 0.23 -6.61 3.69
N VAL A 87 0.67 -7.65 4.40
CA VAL A 87 1.92 -7.63 5.18
C VAL A 87 3.18 -7.50 4.31
N PRO A 88 3.34 -8.22 3.18
CA PRO A 88 4.53 -8.10 2.34
C PRO A 88 4.74 -6.68 1.80
N ALA A 89 3.68 -6.00 1.38
CA ALA A 89 3.78 -4.64 0.86
C ALA A 89 4.26 -3.65 1.93
N VAL A 90 3.69 -3.74 3.15
CA VAL A 90 4.09 -2.92 4.30
C VAL A 90 5.55 -3.16 4.67
N TRP A 91 5.96 -4.43 4.74
CA TRP A 91 7.32 -4.80 5.11
C TRP A 91 8.36 -4.36 4.07
N ILE A 92 8.09 -4.56 2.79
CA ILE A 92 8.97 -4.12 1.70
C ILE A 92 9.06 -2.59 1.69
N PHE A 93 7.93 -1.88 1.74
CA PHE A 93 7.92 -0.41 1.74
C PHE A 93 8.72 0.17 2.92
N THR A 94 8.48 -0.33 4.13
CA THR A 94 9.18 0.15 5.33
C THR A 94 10.67 -0.17 5.29
N THR A 95 11.06 -1.33 4.76
CA THR A 95 12.47 -1.72 4.59
C THR A 95 13.18 -0.83 3.56
N LEU A 96 12.57 -0.61 2.39
CA LEU A 96 13.12 0.24 1.36
C LEU A 96 13.23 1.70 1.82
N THR A 97 12.24 2.18 2.56
CA THR A 97 12.29 3.54 3.11
C THR A 97 13.36 3.67 4.18
N ALA A 98 13.61 2.64 4.99
CA ALA A 98 14.73 2.60 5.92
C ALA A 98 16.09 2.67 5.20
N ILE A 99 16.23 1.92 4.09
CA ILE A 99 17.43 1.97 3.24
C ILE A 99 17.60 3.37 2.64
N ALA A 100 16.55 3.96 2.06
CA ALA A 100 16.59 5.32 1.51
C ALA A 100 16.96 6.36 2.58
N THR A 101 16.48 6.16 3.81
CA THR A 101 16.82 7.00 4.97
C THR A 101 18.31 6.92 5.28
N LEU A 102 18.90 5.72 5.33
CA LEU A 102 20.33 5.53 5.57
C LEU A 102 21.21 6.13 4.46
N LEU A 103 20.73 6.10 3.22
CA LEU A 103 21.44 6.64 2.07
C LEU A 103 21.42 8.18 1.97
N HIS A 104 20.51 8.85 2.69
CA HIS A 104 20.26 10.30 2.60
C HIS A 104 20.14 10.93 3.98
N LEU A 105 20.93 10.46 4.95
CA LEU A 105 20.88 10.97 6.33
C LEU A 105 21.13 12.50 6.41
N ASP A 106 21.91 13.03 5.47
CA ASP A 106 22.22 14.45 5.31
C ASP A 106 21.01 15.32 4.90
N ALA A 107 20.00 14.73 4.28
CA ALA A 107 18.76 15.43 3.92
C ALA A 107 17.80 15.61 5.11
N PHE A 108 18.01 14.87 6.20
CA PHE A 108 17.12 14.91 7.37
C PHE A 108 17.46 16.06 8.30
N ARG A 109 16.41 16.69 8.80
CA ARG A 109 16.46 17.81 9.75
C ARG A 109 16.68 17.31 11.17
N THR A 110 17.91 16.91 11.50
CA THR A 110 18.26 16.28 12.79
C THR A 110 18.07 17.20 14.01
N GLU A 111 17.87 18.50 13.81
CA GLU A 111 17.41 19.45 14.82
C GLU A 111 15.91 19.34 15.15
N SER A 112 15.13 18.69 14.29
CA SER A 112 13.69 18.52 14.42
C SER A 112 13.32 17.21 15.10
N PHE A 113 12.32 17.27 16.00
CA PHE A 113 11.68 16.07 16.56
C PHE A 113 11.21 15.09 15.47
N TRP A 114 10.71 15.61 14.35
CA TRP A 114 10.13 14.79 13.29
C TRP A 114 11.15 13.90 12.57
N ALA A 115 12.41 14.33 12.46
CA ALA A 115 13.47 13.49 11.90
C ALA A 115 13.77 12.30 12.83
N TRP A 116 13.85 12.53 14.13
CA TRP A 116 14.06 11.44 15.10
C TRP A 116 12.86 10.49 15.21
N ALA A 117 11.63 11.02 15.14
CA ALA A 117 10.44 10.20 15.05
C ALA A 117 10.46 9.30 13.80
N TRP A 118 10.87 9.86 12.65
CA TRP A 118 11.04 9.11 11.41
C TRP A 118 12.09 7.99 11.53
N PHE A 119 13.28 8.30 12.06
CA PHE A 119 14.32 7.29 12.29
C PHE A 119 13.82 6.17 13.22
N GLY A 120 13.13 6.52 14.30
CA GLY A 120 12.53 5.53 15.20
C GLY A 120 11.56 4.61 14.48
N VAL A 121 10.67 5.15 13.65
CA VAL A 121 9.73 4.37 12.85
C VAL A 121 10.47 3.45 11.88
N TYR A 122 11.34 3.98 11.02
CA TYR A 122 11.93 3.19 9.94
C TYR A 122 13.07 2.26 10.38
N PHE A 123 13.70 2.48 11.54
CA PHE A 123 14.64 1.51 12.08
C PHE A 123 13.95 0.41 12.90
N TYR A 124 12.80 0.71 13.52
CA TYR A 124 12.10 -0.27 14.35
C TYR A 124 11.06 -1.09 13.59
N VAL A 125 10.19 -0.44 12.82
CA VAL A 125 9.05 -1.07 12.14
C VAL A 125 9.42 -2.24 11.24
N PRO A 126 10.38 -2.13 10.29
CA PRO A 126 10.69 -3.26 9.41
C PRO A 126 11.28 -4.45 10.18
N VAL A 127 12.06 -4.21 11.23
CA VAL A 127 12.63 -5.26 12.09
C VAL A 127 11.53 -5.92 12.92
N ALA A 128 10.71 -5.13 13.62
CA ALA A 128 9.61 -5.62 14.42
C ALA A 128 8.59 -6.40 13.58
N LEU A 129 8.19 -5.86 12.42
CA LEU A 129 7.27 -6.54 11.50
C LEU A 129 7.86 -7.84 10.96
N GLY A 130 9.16 -7.86 10.63
CA GLY A 130 9.85 -9.08 10.21
C GLY A 130 9.85 -10.17 11.28
N VAL A 131 10.20 -9.82 12.52
CA VAL A 131 10.15 -10.77 13.67
C VAL A 131 8.73 -11.25 13.92
N ILE A 132 7.75 -10.33 13.98
CA ILE A 132 6.34 -10.67 14.20
C ILE A 132 5.79 -11.54 13.07
N LEU A 133 6.19 -11.30 11.82
CA LEU A 133 5.83 -12.15 10.68
C LEU A 133 6.39 -13.57 10.84
N ILE A 134 7.67 -13.72 11.20
CA ILE A 134 8.26 -15.04 11.46
C ILE A 134 7.49 -15.77 12.55
N LEU A 135 7.16 -15.09 13.65
CA LEU A 135 6.37 -15.66 14.74
C LEU A 135 4.94 -16.03 14.29
N GLN A 136 4.30 -15.18 13.50
CA GLN A 136 2.97 -15.41 12.95
C GLN A 136 2.91 -16.63 12.02
N LEU A 137 3.96 -16.85 11.23
CA LEU A 137 4.05 -18.01 10.33
C LEU A 137 4.26 -19.34 11.06
N ARG A 138 4.76 -19.29 12.30
CA ARG A 138 4.93 -20.48 13.16
C ARG A 138 3.64 -20.88 13.90
N VAL A 139 2.58 -20.07 13.83
CA VAL A 139 1.30 -20.38 14.49
C VAL A 139 0.64 -21.58 13.78
N PRO A 140 0.22 -22.63 14.53
CA PRO A 140 -0.49 -23.76 13.96
C PRO A 140 -1.77 -23.36 13.22
N GLY A 141 -2.17 -24.21 12.27
CA GLY A 141 -3.39 -24.04 11.49
C GLY A 141 -3.13 -23.83 10.01
N GLY A 142 -4.12 -24.23 9.21
CA GLY A 142 -4.13 -24.12 7.76
C GLY A 142 -4.78 -22.83 7.26
N ASP A 143 -4.71 -22.63 5.95
CA ASP A 143 -5.51 -21.62 5.27
C ASP A 143 -6.87 -22.22 4.90
N PRO A 144 -7.96 -21.45 5.02
CA PRO A 144 -9.24 -21.87 4.43
C PRO A 144 -9.07 -22.15 2.92
N PRO A 145 -9.92 -22.96 2.29
CA PRO A 145 -9.91 -23.11 0.84
C PRO A 145 -10.18 -21.77 0.15
N GLN A 146 -9.67 -21.60 -1.07
CA GLN A 146 -10.08 -20.51 -1.95
C GLN A 146 -11.54 -20.72 -2.33
N SER A 147 -12.31 -19.63 -2.35
CA SER A 147 -13.76 -19.66 -2.57
C SER A 147 -14.20 -18.80 -3.75
N GLU A 148 -13.47 -17.72 -4.04
CA GLU A 148 -13.91 -16.72 -5.02
C GLU A 148 -12.73 -16.30 -5.92
N PRO A 149 -12.40 -17.06 -6.98
CA PRO A 149 -11.25 -16.76 -7.81
C PRO A 149 -11.39 -15.45 -8.58
N ILE A 150 -10.26 -14.77 -8.80
CA ILE A 150 -10.22 -13.49 -9.51
C ILE A 150 -10.32 -13.74 -11.04
N PRO A 151 -11.22 -13.04 -11.77
CA PRO A 151 -11.36 -13.20 -13.21
C PRO A 151 -10.03 -13.03 -13.96
N ALA A 152 -9.80 -13.88 -14.97
CA ALA A 152 -8.53 -13.93 -15.70
C ALA A 152 -8.16 -12.59 -16.36
N TRP A 153 -9.14 -11.86 -16.91
CA TRP A 153 -8.91 -10.56 -17.51
C TRP A 153 -8.39 -9.53 -16.50
N LEU A 154 -8.92 -9.53 -15.27
CA LEU A 154 -8.50 -8.61 -14.22
C LEU A 154 -7.09 -8.93 -13.74
N ARG A 155 -6.76 -10.22 -13.66
CA ARG A 155 -5.38 -10.68 -13.40
C ARG A 155 -4.43 -10.24 -14.51
N GLY A 156 -4.86 -10.29 -15.77
CA GLY A 156 -4.10 -9.75 -16.90
C GLY A 156 -3.79 -8.25 -16.74
N VAL A 157 -4.79 -7.43 -16.41
CA VAL A 157 -4.61 -5.99 -16.18
C VAL A 157 -3.68 -5.72 -14.99
N LEU A 158 -3.86 -6.44 -13.88
CA LEU A 158 -2.98 -6.34 -12.71
C LEU A 158 -1.53 -6.70 -13.05
N ALA A 159 -1.30 -7.74 -13.85
CA ALA A 159 0.02 -8.14 -14.30
C ALA A 159 0.68 -7.05 -15.16
N VAL A 160 -0.06 -6.43 -16.08
CA VAL A 160 0.42 -5.28 -16.87
C VAL A 160 0.79 -4.11 -15.95
N GLN A 161 -0.05 -3.77 -14.98
CA GLN A 161 0.27 -2.71 -14.01
C GLN A 161 1.54 -3.02 -13.22
N VAL A 162 1.79 -4.28 -12.82
CA VAL A 162 3.04 -4.69 -12.16
C VAL A 162 4.24 -4.51 -13.11
N VAL A 163 4.13 -4.94 -14.36
CA VAL A 163 5.20 -4.80 -15.36
C VAL A 163 5.54 -3.34 -15.66
N LEU A 164 4.57 -2.43 -15.55
CA LEU A 164 4.82 -0.99 -15.73
C LEU A 164 5.40 -0.33 -14.47
N MET A 165 4.81 -0.61 -13.31
CA MET A 165 5.15 0.09 -12.07
C MET A 165 6.41 -0.44 -11.40
N LEU A 166 6.62 -1.76 -11.40
CA LEU A 166 7.72 -2.37 -10.64
C LEU A 166 9.09 -2.01 -11.23
N PRO A 167 9.36 -2.10 -12.54
CA PRO A 167 10.65 -1.72 -13.10
C PRO A 167 10.95 -0.22 -12.91
N LEU A 168 9.94 0.65 -13.09
CA LEU A 168 10.09 2.08 -12.83
C LEU A 168 10.42 2.35 -11.36
N GLY A 169 9.72 1.68 -10.44
CA GLY A 169 9.98 1.79 -9.00
C GLY A 169 11.37 1.32 -8.61
N VAL A 170 11.82 0.18 -9.16
CA VAL A 170 13.17 -0.35 -8.95
C VAL A 170 14.22 0.60 -9.52
N GLY A 171 14.00 1.14 -10.73
CA GLY A 171 14.89 2.11 -11.37
C GLY A 171 15.06 3.38 -10.55
N LEU A 172 13.95 4.02 -10.17
CA LEU A 172 13.94 5.21 -9.31
C LEU A 172 14.57 4.95 -7.93
N PHE A 173 14.51 3.72 -7.42
CA PHE A 173 15.10 3.37 -6.13
C PHE A 173 16.62 3.13 -6.20
N ILE A 174 17.07 2.34 -7.18
CA ILE A 174 18.46 1.90 -7.29
C ILE A 174 19.33 2.99 -7.92
N ALA A 175 18.87 3.58 -9.03
CA ALA A 175 19.64 4.52 -9.84
C ALA A 175 18.82 5.78 -10.21
N PRO A 176 18.48 6.65 -9.23
CA PRO A 176 17.66 7.85 -9.50
C PRO A 176 18.15 8.71 -10.66
N ALA A 177 19.47 8.95 -10.74
CA ALA A 177 20.08 9.79 -11.77
C ALA A 177 19.88 9.23 -13.18
N SER A 178 19.85 7.91 -13.35
CA SER A 178 19.61 7.26 -14.64
C SER A 178 18.13 7.27 -15.04
N PHE A 179 17.23 7.62 -14.13
CA PHE A 179 15.78 7.71 -14.34
C PHE A 179 15.27 9.15 -14.22
N GLU A 180 16.16 10.15 -14.30
CA GLU A 180 15.78 11.55 -14.46
C GLU A 180 14.90 11.71 -15.71
N GLY A 181 13.79 12.44 -15.58
CA GLY A 181 12.80 12.60 -16.65
C GLY A 181 11.87 11.41 -16.89
N ALA A 182 12.07 10.25 -16.26
CA ALA A 182 11.14 9.12 -16.37
C ALA A 182 9.84 9.34 -15.57
N TRP A 183 9.90 10.21 -14.56
CA TRP A 183 8.76 10.64 -13.75
C TRP A 183 8.18 11.96 -14.30
N PRO A 184 6.86 12.24 -14.16
CA PRO A 184 6.25 13.41 -14.80
C PRO A 184 6.68 14.78 -14.26
N TRP A 185 7.40 14.83 -13.15
CA TRP A 185 7.96 16.04 -12.56
C TRP A 185 9.31 15.73 -11.90
N ASP A 186 10.09 16.77 -11.61
CA ASP A 186 11.43 16.57 -11.05
C ASP A 186 11.40 16.03 -9.63
N LEU A 187 12.28 15.07 -9.37
CA LEU A 187 12.47 14.45 -8.07
C LEU A 187 13.94 14.59 -7.66
N THR A 188 14.17 15.04 -6.43
CA THR A 188 15.49 14.90 -5.82
C THR A 188 15.83 13.41 -5.64
N PRO A 189 17.12 13.04 -5.50
CA PRO A 189 17.50 11.64 -5.32
C PRO A 189 16.83 10.92 -4.14
N LEU A 190 16.53 11.64 -3.04
CA LEU A 190 15.76 11.09 -1.92
C LEU A 190 14.29 10.86 -2.31
N LEU A 191 13.66 11.84 -2.95
CA LEU A 191 12.26 11.74 -3.36
C LEU A 191 12.05 10.68 -4.44
N ALA A 192 12.98 10.53 -5.39
CA ALA A 192 12.97 9.44 -6.36
C ALA A 192 12.98 8.07 -5.68
N ARG A 193 13.81 7.88 -4.65
CA ARG A 193 13.81 6.63 -3.86
C ARG A 193 12.53 6.44 -3.07
N ALA A 194 11.98 7.49 -2.48
CA ALA A 194 10.70 7.41 -1.76
C ALA A 194 9.54 7.04 -2.70
N VAL A 195 9.45 7.68 -3.88
CA VAL A 195 8.47 7.35 -4.93
C VAL A 195 8.70 5.92 -5.43
N GLY A 196 9.95 5.53 -5.65
CA GLY A 196 10.32 4.17 -6.07
C GLY A 196 9.88 3.11 -5.05
N ALA A 197 10.09 3.35 -3.76
CA ALA A 197 9.62 2.48 -2.68
C ALA A 197 8.09 2.33 -2.69
N TRP A 198 7.34 3.42 -2.92
CA TRP A 198 5.89 3.36 -3.08
C TRP A 198 5.45 2.57 -4.31
N LEU A 199 6.07 2.79 -5.47
CA LEU A 199 5.77 2.02 -6.69
C LEU A 199 6.02 0.53 -6.50
N ILE A 200 7.12 0.16 -5.83
CA ILE A 200 7.43 -1.22 -5.47
C ILE A 200 6.36 -1.76 -4.51
N GLY A 201 6.01 -1.03 -3.44
CA GLY A 201 4.98 -1.43 -2.49
C GLY A 201 3.61 -1.67 -3.14
N TRP A 202 3.14 -0.74 -3.97
CA TRP A 202 1.89 -0.90 -4.72
C TRP A 202 1.94 -1.98 -5.79
N SER A 203 3.12 -2.33 -6.29
CA SER A 203 3.33 -3.49 -7.15
C SER A 203 3.27 -4.79 -6.33
N THR A 204 3.86 -4.81 -5.13
CA THR A 204 3.73 -5.93 -4.19
C THR A 204 2.27 -6.19 -3.84
N VAL A 205 1.47 -5.15 -3.58
CA VAL A 205 0.02 -5.30 -3.37
C VAL A 205 -0.63 -6.07 -4.53
N LYS A 206 -0.33 -5.70 -5.78
CA LYS A 206 -0.88 -6.38 -6.97
C LYS A 206 -0.37 -7.81 -7.11
N ILE A 207 0.91 -8.04 -6.83
CA ILE A 207 1.50 -9.40 -6.81
C ILE A 207 0.78 -10.26 -5.77
N GLN A 208 0.47 -9.72 -4.58
CA GLN A 208 -0.29 -10.42 -3.56
C GLN A 208 -1.72 -10.72 -4.03
N ILE A 209 -2.38 -9.80 -4.73
CA ILE A 209 -3.70 -10.06 -5.34
C ILE A 209 -3.62 -11.24 -6.33
N LEU A 210 -2.61 -11.24 -7.19
CA LEU A 210 -2.39 -12.30 -8.18
C LEU A 210 -2.06 -13.65 -7.54
N TRP A 211 -1.24 -13.63 -6.48
CA TRP A 211 -0.81 -14.82 -5.75
C TRP A 211 -1.97 -15.46 -4.98
N GLU A 212 -2.72 -14.66 -4.24
CA GLU A 212 -3.85 -15.16 -3.45
C GLU A 212 -4.99 -15.66 -4.32
N ASN A 213 -5.20 -15.00 -5.47
CA ASN A 213 -6.26 -15.31 -6.43
C ASN A 213 -7.61 -15.61 -5.76
N ASP A 214 -7.95 -14.85 -4.71
CA ASP A 214 -9.20 -14.99 -3.98
C ASP A 214 -9.73 -13.61 -3.60
N TRP A 215 -10.95 -13.31 -4.04
CA TRP A 215 -11.56 -12.01 -3.90
C TRP A 215 -11.74 -11.59 -2.45
N ARG A 216 -12.17 -12.53 -1.61
CA ARG A 216 -12.42 -12.29 -0.19
C ARG A 216 -11.13 -11.92 0.54
N ARG A 217 -10.01 -12.56 0.22
CA ARG A 217 -8.69 -12.24 0.78
C ARG A 217 -8.16 -10.90 0.29
N CYS A 218 -8.46 -10.54 -0.96
CA CYS A 218 -7.89 -9.38 -1.64
C CYS A 218 -8.75 -8.11 -1.54
N ARG A 219 -9.98 -8.19 -1.03
CA ARG A 219 -10.92 -7.05 -0.99
C ARG A 219 -10.33 -5.78 -0.38
N ASN A 220 -9.60 -5.91 0.74
CA ASN A 220 -9.00 -4.77 1.42
C ASN A 220 -7.88 -4.12 0.56
N LEU A 221 -7.20 -4.91 -0.29
CA LEU A 221 -6.15 -4.43 -1.18
C LEU A 221 -6.74 -3.64 -2.35
N PHE A 222 -7.87 -4.09 -2.90
CA PHE A 222 -8.60 -3.33 -3.93
C PHE A 222 -9.11 -1.99 -3.40
N LEU A 223 -9.70 -1.97 -2.20
CA LEU A 223 -10.16 -0.74 -1.56
C LEU A 223 -9.01 0.23 -1.32
N SER A 224 -7.90 -0.25 -0.77
CA SER A 224 -6.70 0.57 -0.54
C SER A 224 -6.16 1.16 -1.85
N THR A 225 -6.08 0.34 -2.91
CA THR A 225 -5.63 0.77 -4.24
C THR A 225 -6.56 1.83 -4.87
N MET A 226 -7.87 1.70 -4.67
CA MET A 226 -8.87 2.69 -5.09
C MET A 226 -8.70 4.01 -4.32
N ILE A 227 -8.51 3.94 -3.00
CA ILE A 227 -8.30 5.12 -2.16
C ILE A 227 -7.00 5.85 -2.56
N TRP A 228 -5.92 5.10 -2.80
CA TRP A 228 -4.64 5.66 -3.24
C TRP A 228 -4.80 6.50 -4.51
N THR A 229 -5.45 5.94 -5.53
CA THR A 229 -5.66 6.63 -6.81
C THR A 229 -6.68 7.75 -6.73
N LEU A 230 -7.72 7.61 -5.91
CA LEU A 230 -8.65 8.70 -5.61
C LEU A 230 -7.93 9.89 -4.97
N LEU A 231 -7.05 9.64 -4.02
CA LEU A 231 -6.24 10.69 -3.39
C LEU A 231 -5.22 11.29 -4.35
N ILE A 232 -4.73 10.54 -5.34
CA ILE A 232 -3.94 11.11 -6.44
C ILE A 232 -4.80 12.05 -7.30
N PHE A 233 -6.05 11.72 -7.63
CA PHE A 233 -6.92 12.67 -8.33
C PHE A 233 -7.14 13.95 -7.51
N VAL A 234 -7.31 13.84 -6.20
CA VAL A 234 -7.36 15.01 -5.30
C VAL A 234 -6.05 15.80 -5.29
N ALA A 235 -4.91 15.11 -5.31
CA ALA A 235 -3.60 15.75 -5.41
C ALA A 235 -3.47 16.58 -6.71
N PHE A 236 -3.88 16.02 -7.85
CA PHE A 236 -3.89 16.73 -9.13
C PHE A 236 -4.91 17.87 -9.18
N ALA A 237 -6.07 17.71 -8.56
CA ALA A 237 -7.04 18.81 -8.46
C ALA A 237 -6.51 19.99 -7.61
N ARG A 238 -5.57 19.74 -6.70
CA ARG A 238 -4.97 20.78 -5.83
C ARG A 238 -3.70 21.41 -6.40
N TYR A 239 -2.84 20.60 -7.02
CA TYR A 239 -1.48 21.00 -7.39
C TYR A 239 -1.09 20.59 -8.82
N GLY A 240 -2.04 20.14 -9.64
CA GLY A 240 -1.79 19.66 -11.00
C GLY A 240 -1.34 20.75 -11.98
N ASP A 241 -1.71 22.01 -11.74
CA ASP A 241 -1.31 23.15 -12.58
C ASP A 241 0.21 23.38 -12.59
N ALA A 242 0.92 22.84 -11.61
CA ALA A 242 2.38 22.95 -11.49
C ALA A 242 3.14 21.91 -12.33
N VAL A 243 2.46 21.02 -13.06
CA VAL A 243 3.08 19.97 -13.87
C VAL A 243 2.93 20.27 -15.36
N GLU A 244 4.03 20.15 -16.09
CA GLU A 244 4.01 20.29 -17.53
C GLU A 244 3.30 19.11 -18.20
N TRP A 245 2.42 19.43 -19.17
CA TRP A 245 1.73 18.40 -19.94
C TRP A 245 2.69 17.75 -20.94
N GLY A 246 2.91 16.45 -20.77
CA GLY A 246 3.80 15.67 -21.63
C GLY A 246 3.47 14.18 -21.62
N ALA A 247 4.19 13.41 -22.43
CA ALA A 247 3.97 11.97 -22.58
C ALA A 247 4.07 11.20 -21.24
N HIS A 248 5.01 11.58 -20.37
CA HIS A 248 5.17 10.98 -19.04
C HIS A 248 3.95 11.23 -18.15
N LEU A 249 3.39 12.45 -18.16
CA LEU A 249 2.18 12.76 -17.41
C LEU A 249 0.97 11.97 -17.93
N TRP A 250 0.79 11.90 -19.25
CA TRP A 250 -0.29 11.08 -19.84
C TRP A 250 -0.15 9.60 -19.48
N GLY A 251 1.06 9.05 -19.56
CA GLY A 251 1.35 7.68 -19.13
C GLY A 251 1.03 7.45 -17.65
N PHE A 252 1.45 8.38 -16.79
CA PHE A 252 1.14 8.37 -15.36
C PHE A 252 -0.37 8.39 -15.10
N LEU A 253 -1.12 9.32 -15.72
CA LEU A 253 -2.56 9.44 -15.55
C LEU A 253 -3.32 8.22 -16.06
N LEU A 254 -2.87 7.61 -17.16
CA LEU A 254 -3.43 6.37 -17.69
C LEU A 254 -3.22 5.19 -16.73
N VAL A 255 -2.03 5.07 -16.13
CA VAL A 255 -1.77 4.06 -15.10
C VAL A 255 -2.64 4.32 -13.87
N VAL A 256 -2.73 5.56 -13.38
CA VAL A 256 -3.57 5.93 -12.23
C VAL A 256 -5.04 5.62 -12.50
N LEU A 257 -5.57 5.98 -13.69
CA LEU A 257 -6.94 5.68 -14.09
C LEU A 257 -7.20 4.17 -14.19
N SER A 258 -6.27 3.41 -14.76
CA SER A 258 -6.35 1.95 -14.82
C SER A 258 -6.38 1.33 -13.42
N VAL A 259 -5.51 1.80 -12.53
CA VAL A 259 -5.44 1.33 -11.13
C VAL A 259 -6.72 1.70 -10.36
N PHE A 260 -7.28 2.90 -10.59
CA PHE A 260 -8.56 3.30 -10.02
C PHE A 260 -9.70 2.42 -10.52
N ALA A 261 -9.80 2.18 -11.83
CA ALA A 261 -10.84 1.34 -12.42
C ALA A 261 -10.80 -0.10 -11.88
N VAL A 262 -9.59 -0.67 -11.75
CA VAL A 262 -9.38 -1.99 -11.14
C VAL A 262 -9.78 -1.99 -9.65
N GLY A 263 -9.38 -0.97 -8.89
CA GLY A 263 -9.75 -0.84 -7.48
C GLY A 263 -11.26 -0.70 -7.28
N LEU A 264 -11.91 0.15 -8.07
CA LEU A 264 -13.35 0.39 -8.03
C LEU A 264 -14.14 -0.87 -8.41
N TYR A 265 -13.76 -1.55 -9.50
CA TYR A 265 -14.34 -2.84 -9.87
C TYR A 265 -14.15 -3.87 -8.73
N GLY A 266 -12.95 -3.88 -8.15
CA GLY A 266 -12.55 -4.57 -6.92
C GLY A 266 -13.53 -4.42 -5.75
N VAL A 267 -13.92 -3.19 -5.47
CA VAL A 267 -14.86 -2.89 -4.40
C VAL A 267 -16.27 -3.30 -4.81
N LEU A 268 -16.74 -2.88 -5.99
CA LEU A 268 -18.12 -3.10 -6.43
C LEU A 268 -18.46 -4.60 -6.56
N ALA A 269 -17.62 -5.38 -7.25
CA ALA A 269 -17.88 -6.81 -7.41
C ALA A 269 -17.82 -7.57 -6.07
N GLY A 270 -17.06 -7.08 -5.08
CA GLY A 270 -17.06 -7.64 -3.72
C GLY A 270 -18.34 -7.37 -2.94
N TRP A 271 -19.01 -6.25 -3.20
CA TRP A 271 -20.30 -5.92 -2.62
C TRP A 271 -21.44 -6.72 -3.28
N TYR A 272 -21.42 -6.87 -4.61
CA TYR A 272 -22.43 -7.64 -5.33
C TYR A 272 -22.34 -9.16 -5.09
N GLY A 273 -21.14 -9.72 -4.85
CA GLY A 273 -20.96 -11.13 -4.48
C GLY A 273 -21.59 -11.49 -3.13
N LEU A 274 -21.49 -10.58 -2.14
CA LEU A 274 -22.12 -10.73 -0.82
C LEU A 274 -23.65 -10.70 -0.87
N GLY A 275 -24.24 -9.98 -1.83
CA GLY A 275 -25.70 -9.91 -2.01
C GLY A 275 -26.33 -11.21 -2.51
N ARG A 276 -25.60 -12.06 -3.25
CA ARG A 276 -26.13 -13.34 -3.76
C ARG A 276 -26.16 -14.45 -2.72
N VAL A 277 -25.32 -14.38 -1.68
CA VAL A 277 -25.30 -15.37 -0.58
C VAL A 277 -26.41 -15.08 0.46
N ALA A 278 -26.94 -13.85 0.48
CA ALA A 278 -28.01 -13.43 1.38
C ALA A 278 -29.42 -13.59 0.80
N ALA A 279 -29.57 -14.06 -0.45
CA ALA A 279 -30.88 -14.38 -1.00
C ALA A 279 -31.43 -15.63 -0.28
N PRO A 280 -32.64 -15.57 0.31
CA PRO A 280 -33.27 -16.76 0.87
C PRO A 280 -33.43 -17.79 -0.24
N VAL A 281 -33.02 -19.03 0.02
CA VAL A 281 -33.40 -20.18 -0.80
C VAL A 281 -34.93 -20.20 -0.82
N PRO A 282 -35.60 -20.19 -1.98
CA PRO A 282 -37.04 -20.37 -2.04
C PRO A 282 -37.38 -21.68 -1.32
N SER A 283 -38.27 -21.63 -0.34
CA SER A 283 -38.91 -22.84 0.16
C SER A 283 -39.76 -23.38 -0.97
N ASP A 284 -39.36 -24.52 -1.53
CA ASP A 284 -40.23 -25.32 -2.39
C ASP A 284 -41.35 -25.87 -1.50
N ASP A 285 -42.48 -25.16 -1.48
CA ASP A 285 -43.80 -25.66 -1.04
C ASP A 285 -44.66 -26.00 -2.27
#